data_AF-A0A6V8LG76-F1
#
_entry.id   AF-A0A6V8LG76-F1
#
_cell.length_a   1.000
_cell.length_b   1.000
_cell.length_c   1.000
_cell.angle_alpha   90.00
_cell.angle_beta   90.00
_cell.angle_gamma   90.00
#
_symmetry.space_group_name_H-M   'P 1'
#
loop_
_entity.id
_entity.type
_entity.pdbx_description
1 polymer ?
#
loop_
_entity_poly.entity_id
_entity_poly.type
_entity_poly.pdbx_seq_one_letter_code
_entity_poly.pdbx_strand_id
1 'polypeptide(L)'
;MDELRERAVALRERRAAADADLVRRIASDVEEYRGHVGERRTPEPPEELTQRLWLMGWLIYEASWEAVQRVEPAFESLGGQRQEDSAAAYELIARTADAARGLPWPEFAPRALGAVRAQALAASKRDTPIGYDEAWILHDEARETHDNFSAAHAGVRGPKDESPGDPDHPRARYLLALDELVLQLALAETGTACRTAERVIGRWSEEVAEAGGDWTENDDALWTQKLFRQLHRGLRYGEQALEIADEIRDRHRFAAKVDEDRLALKTAYQNPGIMTARAGLLVLALCPEMERLGRDPVDGYDTWQLARKAMLARAAHAYAKIGERDEDGEPVPLNKAHQRSAVQLRLNFAIQAPGYAPAREPLFDPDLERDPLDGAALEALSGWLAEEVDGRQRGDANVIGSATMPSFIRSVEAGQVAFGAPAGYRDWRRRWPQLDRYVHESGRAERVARALDASAA
;
A
#
# COMPACT_ATOMS: atom_id res chain seq x y z
N MET A 1 -0.08 34.06 6.67
CA MET A 1 -0.89 33.27 5.71
C MET A 1 -0.03 32.84 4.54
N ASP A 2 0.60 33.79 3.84
CA ASP A 2 1.45 33.48 2.69
C ASP A 2 2.66 32.61 3.04
N GLU A 3 3.24 32.79 4.24
CA GLU A 3 4.39 32.00 4.69
C GLU A 3 4.12 30.48 4.78
N LEU A 4 2.96 30.04 5.30
CA LEU A 4 2.62 28.60 5.39
C LEU A 4 2.52 27.97 4.01
N ARG A 5 1.85 28.68 3.09
CA ARG A 5 1.70 28.28 1.70
C ARG A 5 3.05 28.20 1.00
N GLU A 6 3.89 29.23 1.13
CA GLU A 6 5.23 29.27 0.55
C GLU A 6 6.10 28.09 1.01
N ARG A 7 6.03 27.73 2.30
CA ARG A 7 6.74 26.57 2.85
C ARG A 7 6.23 25.25 2.28
N ALA A 8 4.91 25.06 2.22
CA ALA A 8 4.30 23.84 1.66
C ALA A 8 4.67 23.67 0.18
N VAL A 9 4.59 24.75 -0.61
CA VAL A 9 5.01 24.77 -2.02
C VAL A 9 6.50 24.49 -2.16
N ALA A 10 7.36 25.08 -1.31
CA ALA A 10 8.80 24.84 -1.36
C ALA A 10 9.15 23.37 -1.08
N LEU A 11 8.46 22.69 -0.16
CA LEU A 11 8.61 21.24 0.05
C LEU A 11 8.16 20.43 -1.17
N ARG A 12 6.96 20.72 -1.69
CA ARG A 12 6.39 20.03 -2.86
C ARG A 12 7.30 20.14 -4.09
N GLU A 13 7.88 21.31 -4.32
CA GLU A 13 8.81 21.60 -5.41
C GLU A 13 10.26 21.17 -5.09
N ARG A 14 10.50 20.56 -3.92
CA ARG A 14 11.82 20.12 -3.44
C ARG A 14 12.87 21.22 -3.39
N ARG A 15 12.42 22.46 -3.17
CA ARG A 15 13.26 23.64 -2.90
C ARG A 15 13.63 23.77 -1.41
N ALA A 16 12.96 23.02 -0.54
CA ALA A 16 13.24 22.90 0.88
C ALA A 16 13.14 21.43 1.33
N ALA A 17 13.66 21.12 2.52
CA ALA A 17 13.55 19.81 3.17
C ALA A 17 12.75 19.93 4.47
N ALA A 18 12.11 18.84 4.92
CA ALA A 18 11.49 18.79 6.23
C ALA A 18 12.57 18.52 7.29
N ASP A 19 13.17 19.58 7.82
CA ASP A 19 14.20 19.51 8.86
C ASP A 19 13.63 19.74 10.27
N ALA A 20 14.51 19.64 11.28
CA ALA A 20 14.13 19.84 12.68
C ALA A 20 13.63 21.27 12.96
N ASP A 21 14.09 22.27 12.19
CA ASP A 21 13.66 23.66 12.36
C ASP A 21 12.23 23.85 11.87
N LEU A 22 11.89 23.29 10.71
CA LEU A 22 10.53 23.32 10.19
C LEU A 22 9.57 22.58 11.11
N VAL A 23 9.92 21.38 11.57
CA VAL A 23 9.06 20.60 12.48
C VAL A 23 8.85 21.32 13.82
N ARG A 24 9.89 21.98 14.36
CA ARG A 24 9.75 22.83 15.56
C ARG A 24 8.82 24.02 15.33
N ARG A 25 8.88 24.66 14.16
CA ARG A 25 7.97 25.76 13.80
C ARG A 25 6.52 25.27 13.70
N ILE A 26 6.28 24.15 13.00
CA ILE A 26 4.96 23.52 12.93
C ILE A 26 4.40 23.28 14.34
N ALA A 27 5.19 22.67 15.23
CA ALA A 27 4.75 22.41 16.60
C ALA A 27 4.46 23.70 17.40
N SER A 28 5.27 24.74 17.21
CA SER A 28 5.05 26.06 17.83
C SER A 28 3.76 26.72 17.34
N ASP A 29 3.49 26.68 16.04
CA ASP A 29 2.27 27.24 15.46
C ASP A 29 1.03 26.47 15.94
N VAL A 30 1.11 25.14 16.04
CA VAL A 30 0.03 24.32 16.61
C VAL A 30 -0.26 24.71 18.07
N GLU A 31 0.77 24.95 18.88
CA GLU A 31 0.61 25.40 20.26
C GLU A 31 -0.01 26.81 20.33
N GLU A 32 0.40 27.73 19.45
CA GLU A 32 -0.26 29.04 19.31
C GLU A 32 -1.75 28.89 19.00
N TYR A 33 -2.11 28.00 18.06
CA TYR A 33 -3.51 27.79 17.68
C TYR A 33 -4.34 27.25 18.85
N ARG A 34 -3.76 26.38 19.69
CA ARG A 34 -4.43 25.88 20.90
C ARG A 34 -4.77 27.01 21.88
N GLY A 35 -3.99 28.08 21.91
CA GLY A 35 -4.27 29.27 22.73
C GLY A 35 -5.62 29.93 22.42
N HIS A 36 -6.21 29.67 21.24
CA HIS A 36 -7.56 30.15 20.90
C HIS A 36 -8.68 29.24 21.42
N VAL A 37 -8.37 28.05 21.92
CA VAL A 37 -9.34 27.18 22.58
C VAL A 37 -9.53 27.73 24.00
N GLY A 38 -10.63 28.47 24.20
CA GLY A 38 -11.05 28.90 25.54
C GLY A 38 -11.44 27.72 26.44
N GLU A 39 -12.08 27.99 27.59
CA GLU A 39 -12.50 26.96 28.55
C GLU A 39 -13.41 25.87 27.94
N ARG A 40 -14.13 26.19 26.86
CA ARG A 40 -14.89 25.24 26.04
C ARG A 40 -14.61 25.44 24.56
N ARG A 41 -14.23 24.36 23.88
CA ARG A 41 -14.10 24.33 22.42
C ARG A 41 -15.47 24.54 21.77
N THR A 42 -15.56 25.54 20.90
CA THR A 42 -16.72 25.74 20.01
C THR A 42 -16.75 24.67 18.91
N PRO A 43 -17.91 24.38 18.30
CA PRO A 43 -17.97 23.46 17.15
C PRO A 43 -17.16 23.92 15.93
N GLU A 44 -17.01 25.23 15.77
CA GLU A 44 -16.25 25.84 14.66
C GLU A 44 -15.08 26.68 15.18
N PRO A 45 -13.95 26.71 14.45
CA PRO A 45 -12.85 27.61 14.75
C PRO A 45 -13.21 29.07 14.45
N PRO A 46 -12.52 30.03 15.07
CA PRO A 46 -12.54 31.43 14.63
C PRO A 46 -12.23 31.57 13.13
N GLU A 47 -12.82 32.56 12.47
CA GLU A 47 -12.63 32.81 11.03
C GLU A 47 -11.15 32.94 10.65
N GLU A 48 -10.38 33.64 11.48
CA GLU A 48 -8.93 33.82 11.35
C GLU A 48 -8.11 32.52 11.41
N LEU A 49 -8.62 31.49 12.10
CA LEU A 49 -7.97 30.18 12.20
C LEU A 49 -8.41 29.22 11.10
N THR A 50 -9.58 29.39 10.52
CA THR A 50 -10.13 28.44 9.53
C THR A 50 -9.17 28.21 8.36
N GLN A 51 -8.66 29.29 7.75
CA GLN A 51 -7.69 29.18 6.65
C GLN A 51 -6.30 28.77 7.15
N ARG A 52 -5.91 29.14 8.37
CA ARG A 52 -4.62 28.73 8.96
C ARG A 52 -4.57 27.23 9.18
N LEU A 53 -5.63 26.64 9.72
CA LEU A 53 -5.77 25.20 9.93
C LEU A 53 -5.70 24.44 8.60
N TRP A 54 -6.39 24.93 7.57
CA TRP A 54 -6.30 24.36 6.22
C TRP A 54 -4.86 24.31 5.69
N LEU A 55 -4.17 25.46 5.71
CA LEU A 55 -2.79 25.56 5.24
C LEU A 55 -1.80 24.79 6.12
N MET A 56 -2.02 24.76 7.43
CA MET A 56 -1.21 23.97 8.36
C MET A 56 -1.37 22.48 8.09
N GLY A 57 -2.59 22.01 7.83
CA GLY A 57 -2.84 20.63 7.41
C GLY A 57 -2.09 20.27 6.13
N TRP A 58 -2.03 21.18 5.16
CA TRP A 58 -1.22 20.97 3.96
C TRP A 58 0.29 20.97 4.25
N LEU A 59 0.79 21.92 5.03
CA LEU A 59 2.22 21.96 5.39
C LEU A 59 2.66 20.68 6.12
N ILE A 60 1.86 20.20 7.07
CA ILE A 60 2.08 18.93 7.79
C ILE A 60 2.10 17.74 6.82
N TYR A 61 1.17 17.71 5.87
CA TYR A 61 1.14 16.68 4.83
C TYR A 61 2.42 16.67 3.99
N GLU A 62 2.86 17.84 3.49
CA GLU A 62 4.08 17.92 2.68
C GLU A 62 5.34 17.59 3.48
N ALA A 63 5.42 18.06 4.73
CA ALA A 63 6.59 17.83 5.59
C ALA A 63 6.74 16.34 5.92
N SER A 64 5.64 15.68 6.28
CA SER A 64 5.64 14.25 6.56
C SER A 64 5.88 13.41 5.30
N TRP A 65 5.33 13.82 4.15
CA TRP A 65 5.57 13.15 2.87
C TRP A 65 7.02 13.26 2.40
N GLU A 66 7.65 14.43 2.51
CA GLU A 66 9.06 14.61 2.19
C GLU A 66 9.94 13.75 3.11
N ALA A 67 9.72 13.82 4.42
CA ALA A 67 10.51 13.07 5.39
C ALA A 67 10.41 11.55 5.19
N VAL A 68 9.22 11.01 4.89
CA VAL A 68 9.06 9.56 4.67
C VAL A 68 9.77 9.05 3.42
N GLN A 69 10.06 9.90 2.43
CA GLN A 69 10.89 9.50 1.29
C GLN A 69 12.35 9.22 1.69
N ARG A 70 12.83 9.82 2.78
CA ARG A 70 14.21 9.65 3.29
C ARG A 70 14.38 8.44 4.20
N VAL A 71 13.30 7.84 4.69
CA VAL A 71 13.37 6.60 5.46
C VAL A 71 13.60 5.42 4.52
N GLU A 72 14.72 4.72 4.66
CA GLU A 72 15.01 3.53 3.88
C GLU A 72 14.29 2.27 4.43
N PRO A 73 13.87 1.31 3.59
CA PRO A 73 13.39 0.03 4.06
C PRO A 73 14.46 -0.73 4.85
N ALA A 74 14.05 -1.44 5.89
CA ALA A 74 14.90 -2.19 6.82
C ALA A 74 16.03 -1.34 7.43
N PHE A 75 15.82 -0.04 7.64
CA PHE A 75 16.89 0.88 8.07
C PHE A 75 17.55 0.50 9.40
N GLU A 76 16.85 -0.20 10.29
CA GLU A 76 17.41 -0.69 11.56
C GLU A 76 18.55 -1.70 11.35
N SER A 77 18.56 -2.38 10.20
CA SER A 77 19.63 -3.30 9.77
C SER A 77 20.69 -2.65 8.89
N LEU A 78 20.46 -1.41 8.43
CA LEU A 78 21.50 -0.64 7.76
C LEU A 78 22.57 -0.25 8.78
N GLY A 79 23.81 -0.07 8.31
CA GLY A 79 24.91 0.44 9.14
C GLY A 79 25.34 1.84 8.72
N GLY A 80 25.93 2.58 9.66
CA GLY A 80 26.56 3.89 9.42
C GLY A 80 25.55 4.99 9.06
N GLN A 81 25.97 5.93 8.21
CA GLN A 81 25.22 7.15 7.91
C GLN A 81 23.79 6.91 7.41
N ARG A 82 23.56 5.86 6.63
CA ARG A 82 22.23 5.55 6.08
C ARG A 82 21.21 5.20 7.16
N GLN A 83 21.66 4.50 8.21
CA GLN A 83 20.85 4.19 9.38
C GLN A 83 20.53 5.46 10.17
N GLU A 84 21.55 6.30 10.40
CA GLU A 84 21.41 7.57 11.13
C GLU A 84 20.45 8.54 10.42
N ASP A 85 20.59 8.69 9.10
CA ASP A 85 19.73 9.56 8.28
C ASP A 85 18.27 9.07 8.28
N SER A 86 18.07 7.76 8.15
CA SER A 86 16.73 7.16 8.20
C SER A 86 16.09 7.29 9.58
N ALA A 87 16.86 7.09 10.66
CA ALA A 87 16.38 7.24 12.03
C ALA A 87 16.02 8.70 12.36
N ALA A 88 16.82 9.66 11.89
CA ALA A 88 16.52 11.09 12.04
C ALA A 88 15.23 11.47 11.27
N ALA A 89 15.06 10.97 10.05
CA ALA A 89 13.83 11.16 9.29
C ALA A 89 12.62 10.52 9.97
N TYR A 90 12.77 9.32 10.54
CA TYR A 90 11.73 8.64 11.32
C TYR A 90 11.26 9.50 12.50
N GLU A 91 12.20 10.07 13.26
CA GLU A 91 11.89 10.95 14.40
C GLU A 91 11.18 12.25 13.97
N LEU A 92 11.55 12.82 12.82
CA LEU A 92 10.87 13.99 12.27
C LEU A 92 9.41 13.69 11.89
N ILE A 93 9.15 12.51 11.33
CA ILE A 93 7.78 12.06 11.00
C ILE A 93 6.95 11.90 12.26
N ALA A 94 7.49 11.24 13.30
CA ALA A 94 6.80 11.07 14.57
C ALA A 94 6.40 12.42 15.20
N ARG A 95 7.35 13.37 15.28
CA ARG A 95 7.09 14.73 15.79
C ARG A 95 6.05 15.50 14.95
N THR A 96 6.07 15.31 13.63
CA THR A 96 5.08 15.92 12.73
C THR A 96 3.70 15.32 12.93
N ALA A 97 3.60 14.01 13.16
CA ALA A 97 2.34 13.34 13.50
C ALA A 97 1.81 13.79 14.87
N ASP A 98 2.67 14.00 15.86
CA ASP A 98 2.28 14.55 17.15
C ASP A 98 1.75 15.98 17.05
N ALA A 99 2.34 16.80 16.19
CA ALA A 99 1.81 18.12 15.87
C ALA A 99 0.42 18.02 15.18
N ALA A 100 0.22 17.05 14.29
CA ALA A 100 -1.06 16.81 13.64
C ALA A 100 -2.16 16.40 14.65
N ARG A 101 -1.86 15.43 15.54
CA ARG A 101 -2.73 15.04 16.67
C ARG A 101 -3.04 16.23 17.58
N GLY A 102 -2.13 17.19 17.60
CA GLY A 102 -2.19 18.35 18.45
C GLY A 102 -3.06 19.50 17.96
N LEU A 103 -3.50 19.50 16.70
CA LEU A 103 -4.25 20.61 16.13
C LEU A 103 -5.58 20.85 16.86
N PRO A 104 -5.93 22.11 17.16
CA PRO A 104 -7.29 22.45 17.57
C PRO A 104 -8.19 22.44 16.33
N TRP A 105 -9.43 21.94 16.46
CA TRP A 105 -10.34 21.74 15.31
C TRP A 105 -9.69 20.96 14.15
N PRO A 106 -9.12 19.77 14.43
CA PRO A 106 -8.34 19.04 13.44
C PRO A 106 -9.16 18.63 12.20
N GLU A 107 -10.49 18.54 12.31
CA GLU A 107 -11.40 18.34 11.17
C GLU A 107 -11.36 19.45 10.11
N PHE A 108 -10.86 20.65 10.46
CA PHE A 108 -10.63 21.76 9.51
C PHE A 108 -9.22 21.76 8.90
N ALA A 109 -8.39 20.78 9.28
CA ALA A 109 -7.07 20.52 8.74
C ALA A 109 -6.96 19.05 8.25
N PRO A 110 -7.90 18.55 7.42
CA PRO A 110 -8.06 17.11 7.15
C PRO A 110 -6.77 16.46 6.63
N ARG A 111 -5.97 17.22 5.86
CA ARG A 111 -4.70 16.75 5.31
C ARG A 111 -3.62 16.45 6.35
N ALA A 112 -3.72 17.02 7.55
CA ALA A 112 -2.80 16.72 8.65
C ALA A 112 -2.81 15.22 9.01
N LEU A 113 -3.93 14.54 8.76
CA LEU A 113 -4.06 13.09 8.94
C LEU A 113 -3.03 12.29 8.10
N GLY A 114 -2.54 12.86 7.00
CA GLY A 114 -1.45 12.30 6.21
C GLY A 114 -0.15 12.12 6.99
N ALA A 115 0.08 12.84 8.10
CA ALA A 115 1.24 12.64 8.95
C ALA A 115 1.15 11.34 9.76
N VAL A 116 -0.04 10.97 10.24
CA VAL A 116 -0.27 9.67 10.92
C VAL A 116 -0.06 8.53 9.92
N ARG A 117 -0.56 8.68 8.68
CA ARG A 117 -0.26 7.77 7.57
C ARG A 117 1.24 7.63 7.29
N ALA A 118 1.96 8.75 7.24
CA ALA A 118 3.40 8.75 7.00
C ALA A 118 4.14 8.04 8.13
N GLN A 119 3.70 8.20 9.38
CA GLN A 119 4.21 7.48 10.54
C GLN A 119 3.98 5.97 10.40
N ALA A 120 2.77 5.53 10.00
CA ALA A 120 2.47 4.12 9.75
C ALA A 120 3.37 3.54 8.64
N LEU A 121 3.58 4.31 7.56
CA LEU A 121 4.48 3.91 6.48
C LEU A 121 5.93 3.80 6.96
N ALA A 122 6.41 4.74 7.77
CA ALA A 122 7.75 4.71 8.35
C ALA A 122 7.93 3.51 9.31
N ALA A 123 6.93 3.22 10.14
CA ALA A 123 6.92 2.03 11.01
C ALA A 123 7.00 0.74 10.18
N SER A 124 6.22 0.63 9.10
CA SER A 124 6.30 -0.53 8.19
C SER A 124 7.67 -0.67 7.50
N LYS A 125 8.39 0.44 7.29
CA LYS A 125 9.72 0.44 6.68
C LYS A 125 10.80 -0.07 7.63
N ARG A 126 10.55 -0.16 8.94
CA ARG A 126 11.45 -0.86 9.87
C ARG A 126 11.67 -2.32 9.43
N ASP A 127 10.66 -2.89 8.74
CA ASP A 127 10.67 -4.26 8.25
C ASP A 127 10.99 -5.23 9.41
N THR A 128 10.18 -5.18 10.45
CA THR A 128 10.25 -6.06 11.63
C THR A 128 8.83 -6.37 12.12
N PRO A 129 8.61 -7.48 12.85
CA PRO A 129 7.29 -7.76 13.42
C PRO A 129 6.72 -6.60 14.24
N ILE A 130 7.56 -5.96 15.07
CA ILE A 130 7.17 -4.80 15.90
C ILE A 130 6.80 -3.60 15.01
N GLY A 131 7.58 -3.31 13.97
CA GLY A 131 7.27 -2.21 13.04
C GLY A 131 5.95 -2.41 12.29
N TYR A 132 5.60 -3.65 11.95
CA TYR A 132 4.31 -3.96 11.33
C TYR A 132 3.14 -3.84 12.32
N ASP A 133 3.29 -4.32 13.56
CA ASP A 133 2.26 -4.17 14.59
C ASP A 133 2.03 -2.67 14.91
N GLU A 134 3.09 -1.86 15.01
CA GLU A 134 3.00 -0.40 15.15
C GLU A 134 2.29 0.26 13.97
N ALA A 135 2.61 -0.14 12.73
CA ALA A 135 1.94 0.37 11.54
C ALA A 135 0.44 0.08 11.55
N TRP A 136 0.01 -1.11 11.99
CA TRP A 136 -1.41 -1.46 12.10
C TRP A 136 -2.15 -0.61 13.14
N ILE A 137 -1.52 -0.33 14.29
CA ILE A 137 -2.09 0.56 15.31
C ILE A 137 -2.32 1.97 14.74
N LEU A 138 -1.32 2.50 14.03
CA LEU A 138 -1.39 3.84 13.43
C LEU A 138 -2.41 3.92 12.29
N HIS A 139 -2.59 2.85 11.53
CA HIS A 139 -3.64 2.75 10.51
C HIS A 139 -5.03 2.78 11.13
N ASP A 140 -5.26 2.00 12.20
CA ASP A 140 -6.54 2.02 12.92
C ASP A 140 -6.83 3.39 13.54
N GLU A 141 -5.82 4.05 14.13
CA GLU A 141 -5.91 5.44 14.62
C GLU A 141 -6.34 6.40 13.50
N ALA A 142 -5.68 6.31 12.34
CA ALA A 142 -5.96 7.22 11.23
C ALA A 142 -7.38 7.02 10.67
N ARG A 143 -7.86 5.78 10.61
CA ARG A 143 -9.23 5.47 10.17
C ARG A 143 -10.28 6.00 11.14
N GLU A 144 -10.11 5.75 12.43
CA GLU A 144 -11.03 6.28 13.45
C GLU A 144 -11.07 7.81 13.43
N THR A 145 -9.90 8.45 13.27
CA THR A 145 -9.79 9.90 13.15
C THR A 145 -10.47 10.43 11.89
N HIS A 146 -10.29 9.77 10.74
CA HIS A 146 -10.98 10.09 9.50
C HIS A 146 -12.51 10.05 9.67
N ASP A 147 -13.02 8.97 10.25
CA ASP A 147 -14.46 8.76 10.42
C ASP A 147 -15.06 9.82 11.35
N ASN A 148 -14.34 10.20 12.41
CA ASN A 148 -14.71 11.29 13.29
C ASN A 148 -14.75 12.64 12.57
N PHE A 149 -13.76 12.96 11.72
CA PHE A 149 -13.74 14.21 10.95
C PHE A 149 -14.86 14.25 9.90
N SER A 150 -15.09 13.13 9.22
CA SER A 150 -16.17 12.98 8.24
C SER A 150 -17.53 13.18 8.90
N ALA A 151 -17.77 12.56 10.06
CA ALA A 151 -18.99 12.72 10.83
C ALA A 151 -19.19 14.17 11.32
N ALA A 152 -18.12 14.87 11.70
CA ALA A 152 -18.18 16.26 12.12
C ALA A 152 -18.68 17.20 11.00
N HIS A 153 -18.32 16.94 9.74
CA HIS A 153 -18.81 17.73 8.59
C HIS A 153 -20.14 17.23 8.04
N ALA A 154 -20.42 15.92 8.11
CA ALA A 154 -21.68 15.33 7.63
C ALA A 154 -22.87 15.56 8.59
N GLY A 155 -22.61 15.70 9.89
CA GLY A 155 -23.64 15.90 10.93
C GLY A 155 -24.23 17.31 10.99
N VAL A 156 -23.64 18.29 10.31
CA VAL A 156 -24.13 19.67 10.26
C VAL A 156 -25.16 19.78 9.13
N ARG A 157 -26.43 19.45 9.42
CA ARG A 157 -27.54 19.75 8.51
C ARG A 157 -27.83 21.25 8.58
N GLY A 158 -27.62 21.96 7.48
CA GLY A 158 -28.20 23.29 7.27
C GLY A 158 -29.74 23.26 7.34
N PRO A 159 -30.41 24.42 7.36
CA PRO A 159 -31.85 24.48 7.23
C PRO A 159 -32.27 23.78 5.92
N LYS A 160 -33.16 22.78 6.04
CA LYS A 160 -33.85 22.01 5.00
C LYS A 160 -33.50 22.43 3.55
N ASP A 161 -32.60 21.66 2.92
CA ASP A 161 -32.43 21.42 1.46
C ASP A 161 -30.96 21.43 0.98
N GLU A 162 -30.01 21.79 1.84
CA GLU A 162 -28.59 21.68 1.51
C GLU A 162 -28.07 20.28 1.87
N SER A 163 -27.96 19.41 0.86
CA SER A 163 -27.24 18.14 1.03
C SER A 163 -25.74 18.44 1.11
N PRO A 164 -24.99 17.91 2.09
CA PRO A 164 -23.54 18.05 2.15
C PRO A 164 -22.79 17.46 0.93
N GLY A 165 -23.50 16.79 0.02
CA GLY A 165 -22.99 16.38 -1.30
C GLY A 165 -23.11 17.43 -2.41
N ASP A 166 -23.64 18.62 -2.14
CA ASP A 166 -23.59 19.76 -3.06
C ASP A 166 -22.15 20.32 -3.11
N PRO A 167 -21.48 20.34 -4.29
CA PRO A 167 -20.15 20.93 -4.44
C PRO A 167 -20.04 22.38 -3.98
N ASP A 168 -21.14 23.13 -4.01
CA ASP A 168 -21.20 24.53 -3.60
C ASP A 168 -21.39 24.71 -2.08
N HIS A 169 -21.56 23.60 -1.32
CA HIS A 169 -21.70 23.65 0.12
C HIS A 169 -20.38 24.08 0.81
N PRO A 170 -20.40 24.96 1.83
CA PRO A 170 -19.18 25.44 2.50
C PRO A 170 -18.27 24.35 3.09
N ARG A 171 -18.82 23.15 3.33
CA ARG A 171 -18.08 21.99 3.85
C ARG A 171 -17.63 20.99 2.79
N ALA A 172 -18.07 21.13 1.54
CA ALA A 172 -17.73 20.20 0.46
C ALA A 172 -16.20 20.06 0.29
N ARG A 173 -15.44 21.16 0.44
CA ARG A 173 -13.97 21.14 0.37
C ARG A 173 -13.31 20.24 1.43
N TYR A 174 -13.87 20.18 2.65
CA TYR A 174 -13.30 19.36 3.72
C TYR A 174 -13.61 17.88 3.50
N LEU A 175 -14.83 17.57 3.05
CA LEU A 175 -15.22 16.21 2.70
C LEU A 175 -14.38 15.68 1.52
N LEU A 176 -14.20 16.46 0.46
CA LEU A 176 -13.32 16.09 -0.65
C LEU A 176 -11.88 15.85 -0.18
N ALA A 177 -11.33 16.73 0.67
CA ALA A 177 -10.00 16.52 1.21
C ALA A 177 -9.90 15.24 2.08
N LEU A 178 -10.97 14.90 2.82
CA LEU A 178 -11.05 13.64 3.56
C LEU A 178 -11.10 12.43 2.62
N ASP A 179 -11.91 12.47 1.55
CA ASP A 179 -11.98 11.45 0.51
C ASP A 179 -10.60 11.21 -0.13
N GLU A 180 -9.91 12.28 -0.51
CA GLU A 180 -8.55 12.18 -1.06
C GLU A 180 -7.54 11.62 -0.04
N LEU A 181 -7.75 11.87 1.26
CA LEU A 181 -6.91 11.31 2.33
C LEU A 181 -7.21 9.82 2.58
N VAL A 182 -8.48 9.42 2.63
CA VAL A 182 -8.85 8.01 2.87
C VAL A 182 -8.43 7.11 1.71
N LEU A 183 -8.45 7.61 0.46
CA LEU A 183 -7.84 6.91 -0.67
C LEU A 183 -6.37 6.54 -0.39
N GLN A 184 -5.60 7.48 0.17
CA GLN A 184 -4.19 7.26 0.49
C GLN A 184 -3.99 6.38 1.73
N LEU A 185 -4.86 6.48 2.73
CA LEU A 185 -4.84 5.66 3.94
C LEU A 185 -5.12 4.20 3.59
N ALA A 186 -6.20 3.93 2.87
CA ALA A 186 -6.59 2.60 2.44
C ALA A 186 -5.52 1.94 1.55
N LEU A 187 -4.88 2.72 0.67
CA LEU A 187 -3.69 2.28 -0.08
C LEU A 187 -2.52 1.89 0.85
N ALA A 188 -2.24 2.67 1.89
CA ALA A 188 -1.15 2.40 2.82
C ALA A 188 -1.40 1.13 3.67
N GLU A 189 -2.65 0.90 4.08
CA GLU A 189 -3.08 -0.31 4.80
C GLU A 189 -2.90 -1.57 3.94
N THR A 190 -3.36 -1.50 2.68
CA THR A 190 -3.16 -2.56 1.69
C THR A 190 -1.68 -2.84 1.48
N GLY A 191 -0.86 -1.78 1.38
CA GLY A 191 0.59 -1.87 1.26
C GLY A 191 1.26 -2.52 2.48
N THR A 192 0.85 -2.18 3.70
CA THR A 192 1.35 -2.82 4.93
C THR A 192 1.01 -4.31 4.94
N ALA A 193 -0.24 -4.68 4.63
CA ALA A 193 -0.65 -6.09 4.56
C ALA A 193 0.20 -6.89 3.58
N CYS A 194 0.45 -6.33 2.38
CA CYS A 194 1.32 -6.96 1.39
C CYS A 194 2.75 -7.10 1.91
N ARG A 195 3.36 -6.03 2.44
CA ARG A 195 4.75 -6.05 2.93
C ARG A 195 4.97 -7.07 4.04
N THR A 196 4.06 -7.13 5.02
CA THR A 196 4.14 -8.14 6.10
C THR A 196 4.14 -9.56 5.52
N ALA A 197 3.23 -9.86 4.59
CA ALA A 197 3.18 -11.17 3.95
C ALA A 197 4.42 -11.46 3.11
N GLU A 198 4.87 -10.51 2.28
CA GLU A 198 6.05 -10.68 1.43
C GLU A 198 7.31 -10.94 2.25
N ARG A 199 7.46 -10.26 3.41
CA ARG A 199 8.57 -10.50 4.32
C ARG A 199 8.51 -11.91 4.89
N VAL A 200 7.41 -12.27 5.55
CA VAL A 200 7.28 -13.56 6.26
C VAL A 200 7.41 -14.72 5.27
N ILE A 201 6.71 -14.67 4.13
CA ILE A 201 6.76 -15.72 3.12
C ILE A 201 8.15 -15.79 2.46
N GLY A 202 8.73 -14.63 2.15
CA GLY A 202 9.99 -14.52 1.42
C GLY A 202 11.23 -14.83 2.27
N ARG A 203 11.17 -14.55 3.58
CA ARG A 203 12.28 -14.71 4.53
C ARG A 203 12.02 -15.76 5.61
N TRP A 204 11.05 -16.66 5.39
CA TRP A 204 10.69 -17.71 6.34
C TRP A 204 11.93 -18.46 6.84
N SER A 205 12.71 -19.04 5.92
CA SER A 205 13.91 -19.82 6.28
C SER A 205 14.98 -19.02 7.03
N GLU A 206 15.10 -17.72 6.77
CA GLU A 206 15.98 -16.81 7.50
C GLU A 206 15.48 -16.60 8.94
N GLU A 207 14.18 -16.32 9.11
CA GLU A 207 13.57 -16.10 10.43
C GLU A 207 13.61 -17.38 11.30
N VAL A 208 13.45 -18.57 10.69
CA VAL A 208 13.70 -19.86 11.35
C VAL A 208 15.13 -19.93 11.89
N ALA A 209 16.12 -19.66 11.03
CA ALA A 209 17.53 -19.78 11.39
C ALA A 209 17.94 -18.78 12.47
N GLU A 210 17.46 -17.53 12.40
CA GLU A 210 17.74 -16.49 13.39
C GLU A 210 17.11 -16.79 14.76
N ALA A 211 15.95 -17.47 14.80
CA ALA A 211 15.29 -17.87 16.03
C ALA A 211 15.97 -19.07 16.75
N GLY A 212 16.99 -19.69 16.14
CA GLY A 212 17.77 -20.77 16.76
C GLY A 212 17.01 -22.08 16.95
N GLY A 213 15.94 -22.33 16.18
CA GLY A 213 15.14 -23.55 16.25
C GLY A 213 14.44 -23.88 14.94
N ASP A 214 13.88 -25.09 14.83
CA ASP A 214 13.09 -25.51 13.67
C ASP A 214 11.64 -25.03 13.85
N TRP A 215 11.19 -24.09 13.01
CA TRP A 215 9.78 -23.71 12.99
C TRP A 215 8.95 -24.93 12.60
N THR A 216 7.89 -25.15 13.37
CA THR A 216 7.03 -26.34 13.25
C THR A 216 5.93 -26.10 12.23
N GLU A 217 5.23 -27.17 11.83
CA GLU A 217 3.99 -27.05 11.05
C GLU A 217 2.93 -26.19 11.75
N ASN A 218 2.95 -26.11 13.10
CA ASN A 218 2.04 -25.25 13.85
C ASN A 218 2.37 -23.76 13.67
N ASP A 219 3.66 -23.41 13.58
CA ASP A 219 4.10 -22.05 13.32
C ASP A 219 3.70 -21.63 11.89
N ASP A 220 3.88 -22.54 10.93
CA ASP A 220 3.44 -22.38 9.54
C ASP A 220 1.93 -22.12 9.47
N ALA A 221 1.13 -22.97 10.13
CA ALA A 221 -0.32 -22.81 10.20
C ALA A 221 -0.74 -21.48 10.87
N LEU A 222 -0.07 -21.08 11.96
CA LEU A 222 -0.37 -19.84 12.68
C LEU A 222 -0.12 -18.62 11.79
N TRP A 223 1.05 -18.57 11.14
CA TRP A 223 1.42 -17.48 10.25
C TRP A 223 0.53 -17.42 9.02
N THR A 224 0.24 -18.56 8.38
CA THR A 224 -0.71 -18.63 7.25
C THR A 224 -2.03 -17.96 7.61
N GLN A 225 -2.61 -18.32 8.76
CA GLN A 225 -3.89 -17.75 9.21
C GLN A 225 -3.79 -16.26 9.57
N LYS A 226 -2.66 -15.81 10.15
CA LYS A 226 -2.42 -14.39 10.43
C LYS A 226 -2.32 -13.60 9.13
N LEU A 227 -1.47 -14.04 8.20
CA LEU A 227 -1.25 -13.39 6.91
C LEU A 227 -2.52 -13.37 6.07
N PHE A 228 -3.25 -14.49 6.00
CA PHE A 228 -4.50 -14.57 5.25
C PHE A 228 -5.53 -13.54 5.75
N ARG A 229 -5.72 -13.41 7.07
CA ARG A 229 -6.62 -12.38 7.64
C ARG A 229 -6.17 -10.97 7.33
N GLN A 230 -4.87 -10.68 7.49
CA GLN A 230 -4.32 -9.35 7.22
C GLN A 230 -4.42 -8.97 5.73
N LEU A 231 -4.10 -9.90 4.83
CA LEU A 231 -4.19 -9.72 3.39
C LEU A 231 -5.64 -9.60 2.91
N HIS A 232 -6.56 -10.42 3.43
CA HIS A 232 -7.98 -10.31 3.10
C HIS A 232 -8.57 -8.98 3.55
N ARG A 233 -8.21 -8.50 4.75
CA ARG A 233 -8.55 -7.16 5.22
C ARG A 233 -7.92 -6.08 4.32
N GLY A 234 -6.65 -6.22 3.96
CA GLY A 234 -5.94 -5.33 3.05
C GLY A 234 -6.58 -5.27 1.66
N LEU A 235 -7.00 -6.39 1.09
CA LEU A 235 -7.71 -6.46 -0.19
C LEU A 235 -9.00 -5.61 -0.16
N ARG A 236 -9.78 -5.72 0.92
CA ARG A 236 -11.01 -4.92 1.09
C ARG A 236 -10.72 -3.42 1.17
N TYR A 237 -9.63 -3.02 1.84
CA TYR A 237 -9.21 -1.62 1.86
C TYR A 237 -8.74 -1.15 0.49
N GLY A 238 -8.03 -1.99 -0.25
CA GLY A 238 -7.64 -1.70 -1.62
C GLY A 238 -8.84 -1.46 -2.55
N GLU A 239 -9.88 -2.28 -2.42
CA GLU A 239 -11.15 -2.10 -3.14
C GLU A 239 -11.85 -0.80 -2.74
N GLN A 240 -11.91 -0.50 -1.44
CA GLN A 240 -12.43 0.78 -0.95
C GLN A 240 -11.66 1.98 -1.55
N ALA A 241 -10.33 1.89 -1.68
CA ALA A 241 -9.53 2.95 -2.29
C ALA A 241 -9.87 3.16 -3.77
N LEU A 242 -10.18 2.07 -4.50
CA LEU A 242 -10.63 2.13 -5.90
C LEU A 242 -12.03 2.72 -6.03
N GLU A 243 -12.95 2.38 -5.12
CA GLU A 243 -14.30 2.96 -5.04
C GLU A 243 -14.24 4.47 -4.76
N ILE A 244 -13.43 4.90 -3.80
CA ILE A 244 -13.22 6.32 -3.50
C ILE A 244 -12.63 7.06 -4.71
N ALA A 245 -11.69 6.42 -5.44
CA ALA A 245 -11.15 7.00 -6.66
C ALA A 245 -12.23 7.19 -7.74
N ASP A 246 -13.13 6.23 -7.90
CA ASP A 246 -14.31 6.35 -8.78
C ASP A 246 -15.20 7.52 -8.34
N GLU A 247 -15.51 7.65 -7.04
CA GLU A 247 -16.32 8.76 -6.52
C GLU A 247 -15.68 10.14 -6.76
N ILE A 248 -14.36 10.27 -6.50
CA ILE A 248 -13.63 11.51 -6.73
C ILE A 248 -13.63 11.87 -8.22
N ARG A 249 -13.38 10.90 -9.10
CA ARG A 249 -13.39 11.11 -10.55
C ARG A 249 -14.77 11.60 -11.01
N ASP A 250 -15.81 10.90 -10.61
CA ASP A 250 -17.16 11.11 -11.14
C ASP A 250 -17.78 12.42 -10.61
N ARG A 251 -17.46 12.84 -9.37
CA ARG A 251 -18.00 14.06 -8.75
C ARG A 251 -17.10 15.29 -8.88
N HIS A 252 -15.79 15.12 -8.78
CA HIS A 252 -14.84 16.22 -8.62
C HIS A 252 -13.76 16.28 -9.70
N ARG A 253 -13.66 15.23 -10.54
CA ARG A 253 -12.57 14.98 -11.49
C ARG A 253 -11.21 14.90 -10.78
N PHE A 254 -10.20 14.31 -11.41
CA PHE A 254 -8.84 14.35 -10.88
C PHE A 254 -8.15 15.66 -11.18
N ALA A 255 -7.23 16.04 -10.30
CA ALA A 255 -6.40 17.22 -10.49
C ALA A 255 -5.24 16.95 -11.46
N ALA A 256 -4.81 18.01 -12.16
CA ALA A 256 -3.63 17.95 -13.02
C ALA A 256 -2.32 17.93 -12.21
N LYS A 257 -2.32 18.52 -11.02
CA LYS A 257 -1.18 18.57 -10.10
C LYS A 257 -1.68 18.59 -8.65
N VAL A 258 -0.78 18.24 -7.73
CA VAL A 258 -1.04 18.37 -6.30
C VAL A 258 -0.85 19.84 -5.91
N ASP A 259 -1.83 20.39 -5.21
CA ASP A 259 -1.82 21.75 -4.69
C ASP A 259 -2.60 21.86 -3.37
N GLU A 260 -3.01 23.07 -2.99
CA GLU A 260 -3.62 23.38 -1.69
C GLU A 260 -5.00 22.78 -1.51
N ASP A 261 -5.66 22.51 -2.64
CA ASP A 261 -7.03 22.09 -2.67
C ASP A 261 -7.17 20.64 -3.11
N ARG A 262 -6.24 20.14 -3.95
CA ARG A 262 -6.32 18.78 -4.50
C ARG A 262 -5.06 17.92 -4.30
N LEU A 263 -5.26 16.64 -4.01
CA LEU A 263 -4.24 15.60 -3.92
C LEU A 263 -4.42 14.47 -4.94
N ALA A 264 -5.65 14.15 -5.36
CA ALA A 264 -5.91 13.03 -6.26
C ALA A 264 -5.61 13.42 -7.71
N LEU A 265 -4.57 12.81 -8.28
CA LEU A 265 -4.13 13.01 -9.66
C LEU A 265 -4.80 12.02 -10.63
N LYS A 266 -4.67 12.26 -11.94
CA LYS A 266 -5.07 11.30 -12.99
C LYS A 266 -4.48 9.89 -12.80
N THR A 267 -3.39 9.76 -12.04
CA THR A 267 -2.76 8.48 -11.68
C THR A 267 -3.37 7.80 -10.43
N ALA A 268 -4.46 8.33 -9.87
CA ALA A 268 -5.03 7.88 -8.60
C ALA A 268 -5.41 6.39 -8.57
N TYR A 269 -5.72 5.77 -9.72
CA TYR A 269 -5.99 4.33 -9.79
C TYR A 269 -4.75 3.44 -9.80
N GLN A 270 -3.61 3.93 -10.30
CA GLN A 270 -2.47 3.06 -10.62
C GLN A 270 -1.93 2.33 -9.39
N ASN A 271 -1.58 3.06 -8.32
CA ASN A 271 -1.04 2.45 -7.11
C ASN A 271 -2.08 1.62 -6.33
N PRO A 272 -3.31 2.11 -6.10
CA PRO A 272 -4.39 1.29 -5.55
C PRO A 272 -4.63 0.01 -6.33
N GLY A 273 -4.72 0.07 -7.66
CA GLY A 273 -4.90 -1.11 -8.51
C GLY A 273 -3.75 -2.11 -8.35
N ILE A 274 -2.50 -1.64 -8.35
CA ILE A 274 -1.31 -2.48 -8.16
C ILE A 274 -1.34 -3.19 -6.79
N MET A 275 -1.56 -2.44 -5.70
CA MET A 275 -1.53 -3.00 -4.34
C MET A 275 -2.73 -3.92 -4.08
N THR A 276 -3.91 -3.59 -4.60
CA THR A 276 -5.13 -4.41 -4.44
C THR A 276 -5.02 -5.71 -5.21
N ALA A 277 -4.55 -5.67 -6.47
CA ALA A 277 -4.29 -6.88 -7.25
C ALA A 277 -3.23 -7.77 -6.59
N ARG A 278 -2.17 -7.16 -6.03
CA ARG A 278 -1.13 -7.87 -5.29
C ARG A 278 -1.69 -8.56 -4.04
N ALA A 279 -2.50 -7.86 -3.24
CA ALA A 279 -3.16 -8.44 -2.08
C ALA A 279 -4.07 -9.60 -2.49
N GLY A 280 -4.91 -9.42 -3.51
CA GLY A 280 -5.81 -10.47 -4.00
C GLY A 280 -5.09 -11.73 -4.48
N LEU A 281 -3.97 -11.58 -5.18
CA LEU A 281 -3.13 -12.70 -5.60
C LEU A 281 -2.44 -13.39 -4.43
N LEU A 282 -2.06 -12.66 -3.38
CA LEU A 282 -1.51 -13.27 -2.16
C LEU A 282 -2.57 -14.02 -1.36
N VAL A 283 -3.79 -13.48 -1.25
CA VAL A 283 -4.92 -14.20 -0.63
C VAL A 283 -5.22 -15.48 -1.42
N LEU A 284 -5.26 -15.40 -2.76
CA LEU A 284 -5.47 -16.55 -3.64
C LEU A 284 -4.43 -17.65 -3.38
N ALA A 285 -3.15 -17.28 -3.27
CA ALA A 285 -2.05 -18.20 -3.01
C ALA A 285 -2.16 -18.90 -1.66
N LEU A 286 -2.83 -18.30 -0.68
CA LEU A 286 -3.00 -18.88 0.66
C LEU A 286 -4.30 -19.69 0.80
N CYS A 287 -5.24 -19.59 -0.14
CA CYS A 287 -6.52 -20.32 -0.06
C CYS A 287 -6.36 -21.84 0.08
N PRO A 288 -5.50 -22.54 -0.68
CA PRO A 288 -5.34 -23.99 -0.53
C PRO A 288 -4.86 -24.41 0.86
N GLU A 289 -3.96 -23.65 1.49
CA GLU A 289 -3.53 -23.94 2.85
C GLU A 289 -4.66 -23.71 3.86
N MET A 290 -5.44 -22.64 3.72
CA MET A 290 -6.59 -22.40 4.57
C MET A 290 -7.64 -23.53 4.48
N GLU A 291 -7.85 -24.07 3.27
CA GLU A 291 -8.66 -25.27 3.04
C GLU A 291 -8.07 -26.50 3.73
N ARG A 292 -6.76 -26.74 3.59
CA ARG A 292 -6.04 -27.84 4.26
C ARG A 292 -6.14 -27.78 5.79
N LEU A 293 -6.10 -26.56 6.34
CA LEU A 293 -6.23 -26.29 7.78
C LEU A 293 -7.68 -26.41 8.28
N GLY A 294 -8.64 -26.78 7.43
CA GLY A 294 -10.05 -26.97 7.81
C GLY A 294 -10.74 -25.65 8.18
N ARG A 295 -10.29 -24.52 7.62
CA ARG A 295 -10.96 -23.23 7.81
C ARG A 295 -12.10 -23.07 6.81
N ASP A 296 -13.11 -22.33 7.20
CA ASP A 296 -14.21 -21.98 6.30
C ASP A 296 -13.78 -20.90 5.30
N PRO A 297 -14.33 -20.90 4.07
CA PRO A 297 -14.10 -19.83 3.11
C PRO A 297 -14.57 -18.47 3.65
N VAL A 298 -13.89 -17.40 3.23
CA VAL A 298 -14.23 -16.01 3.59
C VAL A 298 -15.43 -15.48 2.81
N ASP A 299 -15.94 -14.31 3.22
CA ASP A 299 -16.99 -13.55 2.53
C ASP A 299 -18.29 -14.35 2.26
N GLY A 300 -18.54 -15.40 3.05
CA GLY A 300 -19.75 -16.22 2.97
C GLY A 300 -19.80 -17.17 1.77
N TYR A 301 -18.67 -17.47 1.11
CA TYR A 301 -18.65 -18.46 0.03
C TYR A 301 -18.86 -19.89 0.55
N ASP A 302 -19.69 -20.66 -0.15
CA ASP A 302 -19.99 -22.05 0.24
C ASP A 302 -18.80 -23.00 0.13
N THR A 303 -17.83 -22.70 -0.74
CA THR A 303 -16.67 -23.56 -1.00
C THR A 303 -15.41 -22.75 -1.28
N TRP A 304 -14.25 -23.34 -0.98
CA TRP A 304 -12.95 -22.76 -1.32
C TRP A 304 -12.72 -22.61 -2.82
N GLN A 305 -13.35 -23.46 -3.63
CA GLN A 305 -13.31 -23.32 -5.09
C GLN A 305 -13.98 -22.01 -5.55
N LEU A 306 -15.14 -21.66 -4.98
CA LEU A 306 -15.82 -20.40 -5.27
C LEU A 306 -15.00 -19.22 -4.74
N ALA A 307 -14.47 -19.32 -3.52
CA ALA A 307 -13.61 -18.28 -2.95
C ALA A 307 -12.38 -18.00 -3.82
N ARG A 308 -11.67 -19.03 -4.30
CA ARG A 308 -10.52 -18.87 -5.22
C ARG A 308 -10.89 -18.15 -6.52
N LYS A 309 -12.00 -18.54 -7.16
CA LYS A 309 -12.50 -17.87 -8.36
C LYS A 309 -12.82 -16.40 -8.10
N ALA A 310 -13.44 -16.10 -6.95
CA ALA A 310 -13.74 -14.74 -6.53
C ALA A 310 -12.47 -13.92 -6.27
N MET A 311 -11.47 -14.47 -5.57
CA MET A 311 -10.20 -13.75 -5.33
C MET A 311 -9.46 -13.46 -6.64
N LEU A 312 -9.46 -14.41 -7.58
CA LEU A 312 -8.90 -14.21 -8.92
C LEU A 312 -9.62 -13.07 -9.66
N ALA A 313 -10.96 -13.05 -9.62
CA ALA A 313 -11.76 -12.00 -10.25
C ALA A 313 -11.54 -10.62 -9.60
N ARG A 314 -11.46 -10.54 -8.27
CA ARG A 314 -11.16 -9.30 -7.53
C ARG A 314 -9.78 -8.77 -7.88
N ALA A 315 -8.77 -9.64 -7.93
CA ALA A 315 -7.42 -9.27 -8.34
C ALA A 315 -7.39 -8.77 -9.80
N ALA A 316 -8.12 -9.44 -10.71
CA ALA A 316 -8.19 -9.05 -12.11
C ALA A 316 -8.93 -7.71 -12.30
N HIS A 317 -9.98 -7.46 -11.53
CA HIS A 317 -10.68 -6.18 -11.53
C HIS A 317 -9.76 -5.03 -11.08
N ALA A 318 -9.03 -5.23 -9.97
CA ALA A 318 -8.04 -4.27 -9.50
C ALA A 318 -6.90 -4.05 -10.50
N TYR A 319 -6.45 -5.10 -11.19
CA TYR A 319 -5.44 -5.00 -12.24
C TYR A 319 -5.92 -4.14 -13.41
N ALA A 320 -7.17 -4.31 -13.84
CA ALA A 320 -7.76 -3.53 -14.92
C ALA A 320 -7.76 -2.02 -14.62
N LYS A 321 -8.01 -1.64 -13.36
CA LYS A 321 -7.98 -0.23 -12.91
C LYS A 321 -6.60 0.43 -13.08
N ILE A 322 -5.50 -0.33 -13.18
CA ILE A 322 -4.16 0.23 -13.42
C ILE A 322 -4.08 0.88 -14.81
N GLY A 323 -4.80 0.33 -15.78
CA GLY A 323 -4.88 0.82 -17.16
C GLY A 323 -5.99 1.84 -17.42
N GLU A 324 -6.72 2.28 -16.37
CA GLU A 324 -7.82 3.23 -16.53
C GLU A 324 -7.34 4.49 -17.25
N ARG A 325 -8.13 4.93 -18.22
CA ARG A 325 -7.90 6.18 -18.97
C ARG A 325 -8.30 7.38 -18.13
N ASP A 326 -7.72 8.53 -18.44
CA ASP A 326 -8.15 9.77 -17.81
C ASP A 326 -9.53 10.23 -18.32
N GLU A 327 -10.01 11.35 -17.79
CA GLU A 327 -11.32 11.91 -18.12
C GLU A 327 -11.44 12.36 -19.59
N ASP A 328 -10.31 12.52 -20.27
CA ASP A 328 -10.24 12.88 -21.69
C ASP A 328 -10.18 11.62 -22.59
N GLY A 329 -10.15 10.42 -21.99
CA GLY A 329 -10.03 9.14 -22.68
C GLY A 329 -8.60 8.75 -23.04
N GLU A 330 -7.62 9.51 -22.56
CA GLU A 330 -6.21 9.30 -22.87
C GLU A 330 -5.57 8.27 -21.93
N PRO A 331 -4.64 7.43 -22.43
CA PRO A 331 -3.89 6.51 -21.59
C PRO A 331 -3.06 7.27 -20.55
N VAL A 332 -3.20 6.90 -19.27
CA VAL A 332 -2.35 7.46 -18.21
C VAL A 332 -1.02 6.70 -18.18
N PRO A 333 0.12 7.34 -18.48
CA PRO A 333 1.39 6.63 -18.58
C PRO A 333 1.82 6.06 -17.24
N LEU A 334 2.37 4.84 -17.26
CA LEU A 334 3.01 4.23 -16.10
C LEU A 334 4.45 4.69 -15.97
N ASN A 335 4.86 5.04 -14.76
CA ASN A 335 6.28 5.19 -14.45
C ASN A 335 6.98 3.82 -14.43
N LYS A 336 8.32 3.81 -14.47
CA LYS A 336 9.13 2.56 -14.51
C LYS A 336 8.81 1.58 -13.36
N ALA A 337 8.51 2.07 -12.16
CA ALA A 337 8.19 1.22 -11.01
C ALA A 337 6.79 0.58 -11.15
N HIS A 338 5.82 1.31 -11.69
CA HIS A 338 4.48 0.80 -11.98
C HIS A 338 4.50 -0.19 -13.15
N GLN A 339 5.30 0.08 -14.19
CA GLN A 339 5.55 -0.85 -15.29
C GLN A 339 6.05 -2.20 -14.75
N ARG A 340 7.15 -2.19 -13.98
CA ARG A 340 7.66 -3.41 -13.33
C ARG A 340 6.58 -4.12 -12.51
N SER A 341 5.80 -3.37 -11.73
CA SER A 341 4.73 -3.96 -10.91
C SER A 341 3.64 -4.62 -11.74
N ALA A 342 3.28 -4.05 -12.89
CA ALA A 342 2.32 -4.65 -13.81
C ALA A 342 2.83 -5.99 -14.40
N VAL A 343 4.11 -6.07 -14.77
CA VAL A 343 4.75 -7.32 -15.21
C VAL A 343 4.74 -8.36 -14.08
N GLN A 344 5.11 -7.97 -12.86
CA GLN A 344 5.09 -8.84 -11.69
C GLN A 344 3.68 -9.39 -11.40
N LEU A 345 2.64 -8.58 -11.55
CA LEU A 345 1.25 -9.02 -11.38
C LEU A 345 0.82 -10.01 -12.46
N ARG A 346 1.10 -9.73 -13.75
CA ARG A 346 0.83 -10.68 -14.85
C ARG A 346 1.59 -11.99 -14.68
N LEU A 347 2.85 -11.94 -14.27
CA LEU A 347 3.63 -13.14 -13.95
C LEU A 347 2.96 -13.96 -12.83
N ASN A 348 2.47 -13.28 -11.80
CA ASN A 348 1.82 -13.94 -10.67
C ASN A 348 0.45 -14.55 -11.06
N PHE A 349 -0.33 -13.89 -11.93
CA PHE A 349 -1.50 -14.51 -12.57
C PHE A 349 -1.11 -15.76 -13.38
N ALA A 350 -0.08 -15.68 -14.21
CA ALA A 350 0.39 -16.79 -15.05
C ALA A 350 0.85 -18.00 -14.22
N ILE A 351 1.47 -17.76 -13.06
CA ILE A 351 1.91 -18.81 -12.15
C ILE A 351 0.72 -19.44 -11.41
N GLN A 352 -0.17 -18.64 -10.83
CA GLN A 352 -1.22 -19.16 -9.95
C GLN A 352 -2.46 -19.68 -10.70
N ALA A 353 -2.80 -19.07 -11.83
CA ALA A 353 -3.94 -19.44 -12.66
C ALA A 353 -3.51 -19.53 -14.15
N PRO A 354 -2.70 -20.53 -14.53
CA PRO A 354 -2.21 -20.66 -15.90
C PRO A 354 -3.37 -20.71 -16.91
N GLY A 355 -3.23 -19.99 -18.02
CA GLY A 355 -4.27 -19.86 -19.04
C GLY A 355 -5.36 -18.82 -18.72
N TYR A 356 -5.31 -18.17 -17.55
CA TYR A 356 -6.17 -17.02 -17.27
C TYR A 356 -5.79 -15.82 -18.15
N ALA A 357 -6.79 -15.03 -18.54
CA ALA A 357 -6.61 -13.82 -19.34
C ALA A 357 -7.17 -12.63 -18.55
N PRO A 358 -6.37 -11.95 -17.71
CA PRO A 358 -6.79 -10.69 -17.10
C PRO A 358 -6.96 -9.61 -18.19
N ALA A 359 -7.46 -8.43 -17.81
CA ALA A 359 -7.46 -7.29 -18.71
C ALA A 359 -6.07 -7.06 -19.32
N ARG A 360 -6.02 -6.68 -20.61
CA ARG A 360 -4.76 -6.49 -21.36
C ARG A 360 -4.02 -5.23 -20.97
N GLU A 361 -4.75 -4.14 -20.75
CA GLU A 361 -4.16 -2.89 -20.29
C GLU A 361 -3.67 -3.05 -18.84
N PRO A 362 -2.57 -2.40 -18.46
CA PRO A 362 -1.76 -1.44 -19.23
C PRO A 362 -0.69 -2.12 -20.11
N LEU A 363 -0.74 -1.86 -21.43
CA LEU A 363 0.26 -2.30 -22.40
C LEU A 363 1.31 -1.21 -22.62
N PHE A 364 2.57 -1.53 -22.37
CA PHE A 364 3.73 -0.67 -22.62
C PHE A 364 4.94 -1.44 -23.16
N ASP A 365 4.81 -2.76 -23.30
CA ASP A 365 5.82 -3.68 -23.77
C ASP A 365 5.15 -4.87 -24.49
N PRO A 366 5.66 -5.35 -25.64
CA PRO A 366 5.11 -6.49 -26.36
C PRO A 366 4.99 -7.77 -25.52
N ASP A 367 5.85 -7.98 -24.52
CA ASP A 367 5.78 -9.17 -23.65
C ASP A 367 4.50 -9.22 -22.81
N LEU A 368 3.79 -8.10 -22.66
CA LEU A 368 2.50 -8.02 -21.99
C LEU A 368 1.31 -8.31 -22.89
N GLU A 369 1.51 -8.38 -24.21
CA GLU A 369 0.43 -8.64 -25.17
C GLU A 369 0.05 -10.13 -25.25
N ARG A 370 0.88 -11.02 -24.68
CA ARG A 370 0.65 -12.46 -24.69
C ARG A 370 -0.53 -12.83 -23.80
N ASP A 371 -1.61 -13.30 -24.42
CA ASP A 371 -2.77 -13.90 -23.78
C ASP A 371 -3.26 -15.13 -24.57
N PRO A 372 -3.82 -16.16 -23.92
CA PRO A 372 -3.94 -16.30 -22.45
C PRO A 372 -2.57 -16.43 -21.78
N LEU A 373 -2.51 -16.24 -20.45
CA LEU A 373 -1.26 -16.34 -19.68
C LEU A 373 -0.81 -17.80 -19.53
N ASP A 374 -0.36 -18.39 -20.63
CA ASP A 374 0.13 -19.76 -20.73
C ASP A 374 1.64 -19.89 -20.44
N GLY A 375 2.22 -21.06 -20.70
CA GLY A 375 3.64 -21.30 -20.48
C GLY A 375 4.56 -20.38 -21.30
N ALA A 376 4.16 -19.96 -22.51
CA ALA A 376 4.95 -19.04 -23.31
C ALA A 376 4.89 -17.62 -22.76
N ALA A 377 3.73 -17.19 -22.25
CA ALA A 377 3.62 -15.93 -21.51
C ALA A 377 4.47 -15.96 -20.22
N LEU A 378 4.44 -17.06 -19.48
CA LEU A 378 5.27 -17.25 -18.27
C LEU A 378 6.76 -17.06 -18.55
N GLU A 379 7.29 -17.69 -19.60
CA GLU A 379 8.71 -17.55 -20.00
C GLU A 379 9.04 -16.12 -20.42
N ALA A 380 8.18 -15.47 -21.22
CA ALA A 380 8.41 -14.10 -21.67
C ALA A 380 8.44 -13.11 -20.50
N LEU A 381 7.45 -13.18 -19.60
CA LEU A 381 7.37 -12.31 -18.42
C LEU A 381 8.54 -12.54 -17.46
N SER A 382 8.97 -13.79 -17.30
CA SER A 382 10.15 -14.14 -16.47
C SER A 382 11.44 -13.59 -17.08
N GLY A 383 11.62 -13.75 -18.41
CA GLY A 383 12.75 -13.21 -19.15
C GLY A 383 12.80 -11.70 -19.11
N TRP A 384 11.66 -11.02 -19.25
CA TRP A 384 11.57 -9.57 -19.17
C TRP A 384 12.07 -9.04 -17.82
N LEU A 385 11.68 -9.66 -16.70
CA LEU A 385 12.13 -9.24 -15.37
C LEU A 385 13.61 -9.54 -15.14
N ALA A 386 14.10 -10.67 -15.65
CA ALA A 386 15.48 -11.11 -15.51
C ALA A 386 16.46 -10.33 -16.40
N GLU A 387 15.98 -9.59 -17.40
CA GLU A 387 16.83 -8.83 -18.31
C GLU A 387 17.61 -7.74 -17.56
N GLU A 388 18.91 -7.65 -17.83
CA GLU A 388 19.75 -6.55 -17.39
C GLU A 388 19.68 -5.39 -18.38
N VAL A 389 19.28 -4.22 -17.88
CA VAL A 389 19.26 -2.96 -18.63
C VAL A 389 20.10 -1.95 -17.87
N ASP A 390 21.08 -1.32 -18.55
CA ASP A 390 22.00 -0.35 -17.95
C ASP A 390 22.76 -0.89 -16.72
N GLY A 391 23.14 -2.17 -16.75
CA GLY A 391 23.88 -2.84 -15.67
C GLY A 391 23.04 -3.12 -14.42
N ARG A 392 21.71 -3.07 -14.52
CA ARG A 392 20.78 -3.45 -13.46
C ARG A 392 19.68 -4.36 -14.02
N GLN A 393 19.37 -5.43 -13.32
CA GLN A 393 18.20 -6.24 -13.61
C GLN A 393 16.93 -5.39 -13.53
N ARG A 394 15.99 -5.55 -14.48
CA ARG A 394 14.72 -4.79 -14.50
C ARG A 394 13.95 -4.94 -13.19
N GLY A 395 13.93 -6.14 -12.63
CA GLY A 395 13.35 -6.41 -11.33
C GLY A 395 13.35 -7.87 -10.91
N ASP A 396 12.71 -8.13 -9.79
CA ASP A 396 12.45 -9.47 -9.25
C ASP A 396 11.00 -9.91 -9.54
N ALA A 397 10.64 -11.14 -9.15
CA ALA A 397 9.26 -11.63 -9.18
C ALA A 397 8.54 -11.47 -7.82
N ASN A 398 8.88 -10.46 -7.01
CA ASN A 398 8.40 -10.24 -5.64
C ASN A 398 8.41 -11.54 -4.79
N VAL A 399 7.39 -11.71 -3.95
CA VAL A 399 7.21 -12.88 -3.08
C VAL A 399 7.03 -14.19 -3.83
N ILE A 400 6.40 -14.18 -5.03
CA ILE A 400 6.32 -15.42 -5.83
C ILE A 400 7.72 -15.83 -6.31
N GLY A 401 8.63 -14.87 -6.50
CA GLY A 401 10.04 -15.10 -6.78
C GLY A 401 10.93 -15.33 -5.58
N SER A 402 10.46 -15.15 -4.34
CA SER A 402 11.30 -15.23 -3.14
C SER A 402 10.76 -16.14 -2.05
N ALA A 403 9.63 -16.83 -2.24
CA ALA A 403 9.05 -17.64 -1.17
C ALA A 403 10.00 -18.74 -0.67
N THR A 404 10.11 -18.83 0.66
CA THR A 404 10.78 -19.94 1.38
C THR A 404 9.87 -20.60 2.43
N MET A 405 8.63 -20.12 2.58
CA MET A 405 7.59 -20.72 3.42
C MET A 405 6.99 -21.97 2.76
N PRO A 406 7.10 -23.17 3.36
CA PRO A 406 6.67 -24.42 2.72
C PRO A 406 5.18 -24.50 2.37
N SER A 407 4.29 -24.10 3.28
CA SER A 407 2.85 -24.09 2.98
C SER A 407 2.48 -23.20 1.79
N PHE A 408 3.14 -22.04 1.65
CA PHE A 408 2.92 -21.14 0.53
C PHE A 408 3.35 -21.79 -0.79
N ILE A 409 4.53 -22.42 -0.83
CA ILE A 409 5.04 -23.13 -2.01
C ILE A 409 4.06 -24.24 -2.43
N ARG A 410 3.63 -25.08 -1.49
CA ARG A 410 2.62 -26.13 -1.75
C ARG A 410 1.29 -25.56 -2.21
N SER A 411 0.87 -24.43 -1.64
CA SER A 411 -0.42 -23.81 -1.98
C SER A 411 -0.43 -23.21 -3.37
N VAL A 412 0.68 -22.61 -3.83
CA VAL A 412 0.79 -22.15 -5.22
C VAL A 412 0.64 -23.34 -6.18
N GLU A 413 1.30 -24.46 -5.90
CA GLU A 413 1.17 -25.69 -6.71
C GLU A 413 -0.24 -26.29 -6.68
N ALA A 414 -0.88 -26.33 -5.51
CA ALA A 414 -2.27 -26.74 -5.37
C ALA A 414 -3.23 -25.80 -6.14
N GLY A 415 -2.92 -24.50 -6.16
CA GLY A 415 -3.62 -23.51 -6.98
C GLY A 415 -3.53 -23.84 -8.47
N GLN A 416 -2.32 -24.11 -8.99
CA GLN A 416 -2.11 -24.51 -10.39
C GLN A 416 -2.97 -25.72 -10.77
N VAL A 417 -2.97 -26.76 -9.92
CA VAL A 417 -3.79 -27.97 -10.12
C VAL A 417 -5.28 -27.64 -10.11
N ALA A 418 -5.73 -26.78 -9.19
CA ALA A 418 -7.13 -26.36 -9.12
C ALA A 418 -7.59 -25.58 -10.36
N PHE A 419 -6.67 -24.94 -11.10
CA PHE A 419 -6.92 -24.29 -12.38
C PHE A 419 -6.60 -25.16 -13.61
N GLY A 420 -6.37 -26.47 -13.42
CA GLY A 420 -6.22 -27.43 -14.50
C GLY A 420 -4.82 -27.51 -15.11
N ALA A 421 -3.82 -26.93 -14.45
CA ALA A 421 -2.40 -27.00 -14.85
C ALA A 421 -1.62 -27.99 -13.97
N PRO A 422 -0.51 -28.57 -14.45
CA PRO A 422 0.38 -29.34 -13.59
C PRO A 422 1.04 -28.45 -12.53
N ALA A 423 1.37 -29.05 -11.37
CA ALA A 423 2.19 -28.40 -10.36
C ALA A 423 3.62 -28.19 -10.90
N GLY A 424 3.98 -26.94 -11.22
CA GLY A 424 5.25 -26.59 -11.87
C GLY A 424 5.98 -25.42 -11.21
N TYR A 425 5.45 -24.88 -10.11
CA TYR A 425 6.03 -23.71 -9.44
C TYR A 425 7.45 -23.93 -8.93
N ARG A 426 7.76 -25.08 -8.30
CA ARG A 426 9.14 -25.38 -7.86
C ARG A 426 10.13 -25.44 -9.03
N ASP A 427 9.75 -26.04 -10.14
CA ASP A 427 10.62 -26.11 -11.32
C ASP A 427 10.84 -24.73 -11.95
N TRP A 428 9.81 -23.90 -12.00
CA TRP A 428 9.95 -22.50 -12.39
C TRP A 428 10.92 -21.75 -11.44
N ARG A 429 10.78 -21.90 -10.11
CA ARG A 429 11.69 -21.28 -9.13
C ARG A 429 13.15 -21.70 -9.32
N ARG A 430 13.41 -22.98 -9.61
CA ARG A 430 14.77 -23.48 -9.87
C ARG A 430 15.37 -22.95 -11.16
N ARG A 431 14.55 -22.67 -12.18
CA ARG A 431 15.01 -22.11 -13.48
C ARG A 431 15.27 -20.61 -13.44
N TRP A 432 14.59 -19.89 -12.54
CA TRP A 432 14.67 -18.43 -12.43
C TRP A 432 15.18 -17.95 -11.06
N PRO A 433 16.37 -18.41 -10.58
CA PRO A 433 16.89 -18.02 -9.28
C PRO A 433 17.17 -16.51 -9.16
N GLN A 434 17.52 -15.84 -10.27
CA GLN A 434 17.75 -14.40 -10.34
C GLN A 434 16.49 -13.56 -10.12
N LEU A 435 15.29 -14.15 -10.23
CA LEU A 435 14.04 -13.45 -9.92
C LEU A 435 13.74 -13.40 -8.41
N ASP A 436 14.63 -13.92 -7.57
CA ASP A 436 14.55 -13.79 -6.12
C ASP A 436 14.98 -12.40 -5.66
N ARG A 437 14.07 -11.69 -4.98
CA ARG A 437 14.32 -10.36 -4.40
C ARG A 437 15.55 -10.33 -3.49
N TYR A 438 15.86 -11.44 -2.83
CA TYR A 438 16.95 -11.58 -1.87
C TYR A 438 18.15 -12.36 -2.45
N VAL A 439 18.24 -12.53 -3.78
CA VAL A 439 19.25 -13.39 -4.44
C VAL A 439 20.70 -13.10 -4.03
N HIS A 440 21.01 -11.85 -3.68
CA HIS A 440 22.35 -11.43 -3.30
C HIS A 440 22.69 -11.66 -1.81
N GLU A 441 21.74 -12.11 -1.00
CA GLU A 441 21.98 -12.38 0.42
C GLU A 441 22.81 -13.67 0.62
N SER A 442 23.76 -13.62 1.56
CA SER A 442 24.63 -14.75 1.85
C SER A 442 23.85 -15.98 2.33
N GLY A 443 24.10 -17.14 1.72
CA GLY A 443 23.43 -18.41 2.04
C GLY A 443 21.99 -18.52 1.51
N ARG A 444 21.52 -17.56 0.70
CA ARG A 444 20.15 -17.53 0.20
C ARG A 444 19.84 -18.70 -0.70
N ALA A 445 20.75 -19.03 -1.63
CA ALA A 445 20.55 -20.10 -2.60
C ALA A 445 20.32 -21.46 -1.91
N GLU A 446 21.11 -21.78 -0.90
CA GLU A 446 20.99 -23.02 -0.13
C GLU A 446 19.71 -23.06 0.72
N ARG A 447 19.27 -21.92 1.25
CA ARG A 447 17.98 -21.82 1.96
C ARG A 447 16.80 -22.04 1.02
N VAL A 448 16.80 -21.41 -0.16
CA VAL A 448 15.76 -21.61 -1.17
C VAL A 448 15.71 -23.06 -1.63
N ALA A 449 16.85 -23.67 -1.96
CA ALA A 449 16.89 -25.08 -2.38
C ALA A 449 16.27 -26.01 -1.32
N ARG A 450 16.66 -25.85 -0.05
CA ARG A 450 16.09 -26.62 1.06
C ARG A 450 14.58 -26.42 1.21
N ALA A 451 14.09 -25.18 1.09
CA ALA A 451 12.66 -24.88 1.18
C ALA A 451 11.86 -25.54 0.04
N LEU A 452 12.37 -25.51 -1.19
CA LEU A 452 11.72 -26.15 -2.34
C LEU A 452 11.68 -27.68 -2.18
N ASP A 453 12.70 -28.28 -1.59
CA ASP A 453 12.76 -29.74 -1.36
C ASP A 453 11.89 -30.17 -0.17
N ALA A 454 11.88 -29.40 0.92
CA ALA A 454 11.01 -29.64 2.08
C ALA A 454 9.52 -29.54 1.75
N SER A 455 9.18 -28.74 0.73
CA SER A 455 7.80 -28.60 0.25
C SER A 455 7.33 -29.76 -0.65
N ALA A 456 8.23 -30.69 -1.00
CA ALA A 456 7.92 -31.86 -1.82
C ALA A 456 7.38 -33.05 -1.00
N ALA A 457 7.67 -33.06 0.30
CA ALA A 457 7.17 -34.02 1.28
C ALA A 457 5.79 -33.60 1.79
#